data_AF-A0A9D6J6F0-F1
#
_entry.id   AF-A0A9D6J6F0-F1
#
_cell.length_a   1.000
_cell.length_b   1.000
_cell.length_c   1.000
_cell.angle_alpha   90.00
_cell.angle_beta   90.00
_cell.angle_gamma   90.00
#
_symmetry.space_group_name_H-M   'P 1'
#
loop_
_entity.id
_entity.type
_entity.pdbx_description
1 polymer ?
#
loop_
_entity_poly.entity_id
_entity_poly.type
_entity_poly.pdbx_seq_one_letter_code
_entity_poly.pdbx_strand_id
1 'polypeptide(L)'
;MKTRHPYFETQLSNGVQVIAERFENVQSASIGFFIKSGVLYELTQHLGISHFIEHMLFKGTKKRSAKDIARQFDRMLLPQRITPVSTQG
;
A
#
# COMPACT_ATOMS: atom_id res chain seq x y z
N MET A 1 21.28 18.46 -7.27
CA MET A 1 20.94 18.93 -5.91
C MET A 1 19.61 18.31 -5.54
N LYS A 2 19.55 17.31 -4.62
CA LYS A 2 18.29 16.65 -4.24
C LYS A 2 17.53 17.53 -3.26
N THR A 3 16.47 18.19 -3.70
CA THR A 3 15.54 18.90 -2.82
C THR A 3 14.87 17.85 -1.94
N ARG A 4 15.25 17.77 -0.65
CA ARG A 4 14.53 16.93 0.31
C ARG A 4 13.21 17.62 0.62
N HIS A 5 12.10 17.06 0.17
CA HIS A 5 10.79 17.53 0.61
C HIS A 5 10.58 17.16 2.08
N PRO A 6 9.84 17.99 2.84
CA PRO A 6 9.51 17.66 4.21
C PRO A 6 8.67 16.39 4.25
N TYR A 7 9.13 15.40 5.02
CA TYR A 7 8.36 14.18 5.31
C TYR A 7 7.82 14.26 6.74
N PHE A 8 6.64 13.70 6.93
CA PHE A 8 6.03 13.48 8.23
C PHE A 8 6.47 12.12 8.78
N GLU A 9 6.81 12.07 10.05
CA GLU A 9 7.18 10.85 10.76
C GLU A 9 6.43 10.78 12.09
N THR A 10 5.81 9.63 12.37
CA THR A 10 5.18 9.36 13.66
C THR A 10 5.27 7.89 14.01
N GLN A 11 5.25 7.57 15.30
CA GLN A 11 5.09 6.20 15.78
C GLN A 11 3.68 6.03 16.34
N LEU A 12 2.99 4.95 15.93
CA LEU A 12 1.70 4.57 16.47
C LEU A 12 1.88 3.90 17.84
N SER A 13 0.82 3.86 18.65
CA SER A 13 0.86 3.26 19.99
C SER A 13 1.22 1.77 19.99
N ASN A 14 1.05 1.08 18.87
CA ASN A 14 1.45 -0.32 18.67
C ASN A 14 2.91 -0.48 18.16
N GLY A 15 3.70 0.60 18.11
CA GLY A 15 5.10 0.59 17.69
C GLY A 15 5.34 0.68 16.18
N VAL A 16 4.29 0.74 15.35
CA VAL A 16 4.45 0.89 13.89
C VAL A 16 4.93 2.30 13.57
N GLN A 17 6.01 2.41 12.81
CA GLN A 17 6.53 3.67 12.31
C GLN A 17 5.85 4.03 10.99
N VAL A 18 5.34 5.25 10.92
CA VAL A 18 4.67 5.82 9.74
C VAL A 18 5.52 6.97 9.22
N ILE A 19 5.92 6.85 7.96
CA ILE A 19 6.65 7.90 7.23
C ILE A 19 5.80 8.27 6.02
N ALA A 20 5.50 9.56 5.85
CA ALA A 20 4.67 10.05 4.75
C ALA A 20 5.27 11.32 4.13
N GLU A 21 5.18 11.42 2.81
CA GLU A 21 5.60 12.60 2.06
C GLU A 21 4.41 13.13 1.26
N ARG A 22 4.14 14.44 1.34
CA ARG A 22 3.02 15.06 0.63
C ARG A 22 3.54 15.82 -0.59
N PHE A 23 3.00 15.47 -1.75
CA PHE A 23 3.21 16.18 -2.99
C PHE A 23 1.90 16.88 -3.38
N GLU A 24 1.90 18.22 -3.40
CA GLU A 24 0.67 18.99 -3.66
C GLU A 24 0.19 18.90 -5.12
N ASN A 25 1.10 18.61 -6.05
CA ASN A 25 0.85 18.68 -7.50
C ASN A 25 0.60 17.32 -8.16
N VAL A 26 0.31 16.27 -7.38
CA VAL A 26 0.02 14.94 -7.92
C VAL A 26 -1.34 14.45 -7.44
N GLN A 27 -2.10 13.82 -8.34
CA GLN A 27 -3.39 13.19 -8.04
C GLN A 27 -3.26 11.67 -7.82
N SER A 28 -2.09 11.24 -7.35
CA SER A 28 -1.79 9.85 -7.06
C SER A 28 -1.20 9.71 -5.66
N ALA A 29 -1.40 8.53 -5.07
CA ALA A 29 -0.81 8.17 -3.79
C ALA A 29 -0.18 6.78 -3.92
N SER A 30 0.92 6.56 -3.18
CA SER A 30 1.54 5.25 -3.03
C SER A 30 1.66 4.95 -1.55
N ILE A 31 1.36 3.70 -1.16
CA ILE A 31 1.45 3.22 0.21
C ILE A 31 2.22 1.91 0.17
N GLY A 32 3.29 1.83 0.98
CA GLY A 32 4.09 0.62 1.15
C GLY A 32 4.12 0.19 2.61
N PHE A 33 4.11 -1.12 2.84
CA PHE A 33 4.34 -1.70 4.15
C PHE A 33 5.71 -2.37 4.15
N PHE A 34 6.56 -1.99 5.10
CA PHE A 34 7.89 -2.56 5.25
C PHE A 34 7.95 -3.32 6.57
N ILE A 35 8.16 -4.63 6.46
CA ILE A 35 8.29 -5.51 7.62
C ILE A 35 9.76 -5.92 7.67
N LYS A 36 10.40 -5.75 8.83
CA LYS A 36 11.78 -6.21 9.05
C LYS A 36 11.82 -7.73 9.24
N SER A 37 11.45 -8.46 8.19
CA SER A 37 11.39 -9.91 8.10
C SER A 37 11.73 -10.34 6.67
N GLY A 38 12.20 -11.57 6.49
CA GLY A 38 12.56 -12.11 5.19
C GLY A 38 13.50 -13.30 5.31
N VAL A 39 13.92 -13.86 4.18
CA VAL A 39 14.77 -15.06 4.10
C VAL A 39 16.06 -14.94 4.93
N LEU A 40 16.62 -13.73 5.06
CA LEU A 40 17.80 -13.45 5.90
C LEU A 40 17.56 -13.64 7.40
N TYR A 41 16.31 -13.66 7.84
CA TYR A 41 15.88 -13.85 9.23
C TYR A 41 15.23 -15.23 9.45
N GLU A 42 15.28 -16.13 8.47
CA GLU A 42 14.73 -17.48 8.58
C GLU A 42 15.73 -18.45 9.20
N LEU A 43 15.25 -19.30 10.10
CA LEU A 43 16.03 -20.45 10.57
C LEU A 43 16.13 -21.47 9.43
N THR A 44 17.23 -22.23 9.38
CA THR A 44 17.48 -23.23 8.32
C THR A 44 16.34 -24.24 8.15
N GLN A 45 15.66 -24.59 9.25
CA GLN A 45 14.49 -25.48 9.28
C GLN A 45 13.19 -24.86 8.74
N HIS A 46 13.18 -23.56 8.46
CA HIS A 46 12.01 -22.74 8.09
C HIS A 46 12.25 -21.91 6.82
N LEU A 47 13.25 -22.29 6.02
CA LEU A 47 13.54 -21.64 4.76
C LEU A 47 12.31 -21.67 3.84
N GLY A 48 11.93 -20.49 3.32
CA GLY A 48 10.82 -20.32 2.39
C GLY A 48 9.50 -19.86 3.02
N ILE A 49 9.41 -19.67 4.34
CA ILE A 49 8.19 -19.16 5.01
C ILE A 49 7.83 -17.75 4.52
N SER A 50 8.81 -16.87 4.34
CA SER A 50 8.62 -15.49 3.90
C SER A 50 8.04 -15.44 2.49
N HIS A 51 8.58 -16.27 1.59
CA HIS A 51 8.04 -16.44 0.24
C HIS A 51 6.63 -17.04 0.28
N PHE A 52 6.39 -18.04 1.13
CA PHE A 52 5.06 -18.61 1.30
C PHE A 52 4.03 -17.57 1.80
N ILE A 53 4.39 -16.78 2.81
CA ILE A 53 3.56 -15.70 3.34
C ILE A 53 3.25 -14.67 2.24
N GLU A 54 4.26 -14.28 1.46
CA GLU A 54 4.09 -13.37 0.32
C GLU A 54 3.04 -13.88 -0.67
N HIS A 55 3.08 -15.16 -1.05
CA HIS A 55 2.05 -15.76 -1.90
C HIS A 55 0.67 -15.76 -1.25
N MET A 56 0.59 -16.02 0.06
CA MET A 56 -0.67 -16.09 0.78
C MET A 56 -1.34 -14.72 0.96
N LEU A 57 -0.56 -13.63 1.05
CA LEU A 57 -1.10 -12.27 1.17
C LEU A 57 -2.06 -11.91 0.02
N PHE A 58 -1.87 -12.49 -1.17
CA PHE A 58 -2.70 -12.24 -2.34
C PHE A 58 -3.83 -13.25 -2.57
N LYS A 59 -3.89 -14.34 -1.78
CA LYS A 59 -4.93 -15.38 -1.92
C LYS A 59 -6.25 -15.04 -1.21
N GLY A 60 -6.30 -13.92 -0.51
CA GLY A 60 -7.50 -13.44 0.19
C GLY A 60 -7.33 -13.46 1.71
N THR A 61 -8.27 -12.81 2.37
CA THR A 61 -8.38 -12.76 3.84
C THR A 61 -9.69 -13.39 4.26
N LYS A 62 -9.87 -13.64 5.57
CA LYS A 62 -11.16 -14.14 6.12
C LYS A 62 -12.38 -13.30 5.72
N LYS A 63 -12.18 -12.01 5.43
CA LYS A 63 -13.25 -11.06 5.08
C LYS A 63 -13.35 -10.73 3.59
N ARG A 64 -12.34 -11.06 2.78
CA ARG A 64 -12.27 -10.65 1.36
C ARG A 64 -11.59 -11.73 0.54
N SER A 65 -12.24 -12.23 -0.50
CA SER A 65 -11.61 -13.18 -1.42
C SER A 65 -10.51 -12.49 -2.26
N ALA A 66 -9.60 -13.27 -2.84
CA ALA A 66 -8.61 -12.75 -3.80
C ALA A 66 -9.27 -11.94 -4.93
N LYS A 67 -10.43 -12.40 -5.43
CA LYS A 67 -11.21 -11.72 -6.48
C LYS A 67 -11.74 -10.37 -6.02
N ASP A 68 -12.18 -10.26 -4.76
CA ASP A 68 -12.68 -9.00 -4.22
C ASP A 68 -11.56 -8.00 -3.97
N ILE A 69 -10.38 -8.48 -3.59
CA ILE A 69 -9.17 -7.64 -3.48
C ILE A 69 -8.80 -7.11 -4.87
N ALA A 70 -8.66 -7.99 -5.87
CA ALA A 70 -8.32 -7.61 -7.24
C ALA A 70 -9.34 -6.61 -7.83
N ARG A 71 -10.65 -6.85 -7.65
CA ARG A 71 -11.71 -5.95 -8.13
C ARG A 71 -11.66 -4.58 -7.47
N GLN A 72 -11.30 -4.49 -6.19
CA GLN A 72 -11.19 -3.20 -5.50
C GLN A 72 -10.00 -2.38 -6.00
N PHE A 73 -8.85 -3.03 -6.23
CA PHE A 73 -7.70 -2.38 -6.86
C PHE A 73 -8.02 -1.92 -8.28
N ASP A 74 -8.68 -2.76 -9.09
CA ASP A 74 -9.10 -2.39 -10.45
C ASP A 74 -10.04 -1.17 -10.45
N ARG A 75 -11.02 -1.12 -9.54
CA ARG A 75 -11.91 0.04 -9.36
C ARG A 75 -11.18 1.32 -8.93
N MET A 76 -10.09 1.23 -8.18
CA MET A 76 -9.26 2.40 -7.84
C MET A 76 -8.48 2.92 -9.05
N LEU A 77 -8.12 2.05 -9.98
CA LEU A 77 -7.40 2.39 -11.21
C LEU A 77 -8.30 2.93 -12.32
N LEU A 78 -9.63 2.74 -12.22
CA LEU A 78 -10.57 3.32 -13.17
C LEU A 78 -10.70 4.84 -12.93
N PRO A 79 -10.64 5.66 -14.00
CA PRO A 79 -10.84 7.09 -13.88
C PRO A 79 -12.21 7.36 -13.26
N GLN A 80 -12.23 7.99 -12.08
CA GLN A 80 -13.46 8.46 -11.46
C GLN A 80 -14.05 9.51 -12.42
N ARG A 81 -15.22 9.19 -12.97
CA ARG A 81 -15.96 10.00 -13.94
C ARG A 81 -15.94 11.47 -13.51
N ILE A 82 -15.32 12.31 -14.34
CA ILE A 82 -15.40 13.76 -14.26
C ILE A 82 -16.90 14.10 -14.38
N THR A 83 -17.52 14.59 -13.31
CA THR A 83 -18.87 15.14 -13.41
C THR A 83 -18.79 16.36 -14.32
N PRO A 84 -19.57 16.45 -15.40
CA PRO A 84 -19.66 17.69 -16.15
C PRO A 84 -20.29 18.72 -15.21
N VAL A 85 -19.54 19.78 -14.91
CA VAL A 85 -20.11 20.99 -14.32
C VAL A 85 -21.16 21.47 -15.32
N SER A 86 -22.44 21.39 -14.95
CA SER A 86 -23.51 22.06 -15.67
C SER A 86 -23.25 23.55 -15.56
N THR A 87 -22.68 24.14 -16.62
CA THR A 87 -22.73 25.57 -16.87
C THR A 87 -24.21 25.96 -16.97
N GLN A 88 -24.75 26.54 -15.90
CA GLN A 88 -26.00 27.29 -16.01
C GLN A 88 -25.67 28.59 -16.74
N GLY A 89 -26.31 28.76 -17.89
CA GLY A 89 -26.45 30.01 -18.64
C GLY A 89 -27.90 30.14 -19.07
#